data_AF-A0A0L8LN14-F1
#
_entry.id   AF-A0A0L8LN14-F1
#
_cell.length_a   1.000
_cell.length_b   1.000
_cell.length_c   1.000
_cell.angle_alpha   90.00
_cell.angle_beta   90.00
_cell.angle_gamma   90.00
#
_symmetry.space_group_name_H-M   'P 1'
#
loop_
_entity.id
_entity.type
_entity.pdbx_description
1 polymer ?
#
loop_
_entity_poly.entity_id
_entity_poly.type
_entity_poly.pdbx_seq_one_letter_code
_entity_poly.pdbx_strand_id
1 'polypeptide(L)'
;RVIIDFVMNHTSDQHPWFQESRNNPDGPYGDYYVWADDDKQYQDARIIFVDTEASNWTFDPVRKQYYWHRFFSHQPDLNYENPAVQEEMISALRFWLDLGIDGFRLDAVPYLYQQEGTNCENLPATHEFLKRVRKEIDASYPDTVLLAEANQWPEDVVDYFGDYQSGGDECHMAFHFPVMPRIFMAVRRESRYPVSEILAKTPAIPSSCQWGIFLRNHDELTLEMVTDEERDYMWAEYAKDPRMRANIGIRRRLAPLLDNDRNQIELFTALLLSLPGSPILYYGDEIGMGDNIWLG
;
A
#
# COMPACT_ATOMS: atom_id res chain seq x y z
N ARG A 1 -6.96 -21.31 4.44
CA ARG A 1 -7.22 -20.06 3.72
C ARG A 1 -5.93 -19.60 3.05
N VAL A 2 -6.02 -19.06 1.85
CA VAL A 2 -4.96 -18.46 1.05
C VAL A 2 -5.49 -17.14 0.53
N ILE A 3 -4.72 -16.08 0.71
CA ILE A 3 -4.95 -14.80 0.04
C ILE A 3 -3.80 -14.54 -0.92
N ILE A 4 -4.05 -13.78 -1.98
CA ILE A 4 -2.99 -13.32 -2.89
C ILE A 4 -2.96 -11.80 -2.92
N ASP A 5 -1.85 -11.28 -3.43
CA ASP A 5 -1.78 -9.90 -3.83
C ASP A 5 -2.63 -9.62 -5.05
N PHE A 6 -3.29 -8.47 -5.04
CA PHE A 6 -4.07 -7.98 -6.17
C PHE A 6 -3.73 -6.51 -6.40
N VAL A 7 -2.93 -6.28 -7.44
CA VAL A 7 -2.51 -4.94 -7.86
C VAL A 7 -3.68 -4.24 -8.52
N MET A 8 -4.28 -3.30 -7.79
CA MET A 8 -5.44 -2.53 -8.25
C MET A 8 -5.00 -1.37 -9.15
N ASN A 9 -4.00 -0.62 -8.73
CA ASN A 9 -3.73 0.70 -9.27
C ASN A 9 -3.19 0.72 -10.71
N HIS A 10 -2.35 -0.26 -11.07
CA HIS A 10 -1.54 -0.17 -12.28
C HIS A 10 -1.27 -1.56 -12.87
N THR A 11 -0.77 -1.57 -14.11
CA THR A 11 -0.30 -2.80 -14.78
C THR A 11 1.13 -2.59 -15.27
N SER A 12 1.80 -3.63 -15.76
CA SER A 12 3.05 -3.44 -16.50
C SER A 12 2.78 -2.71 -17.81
N ASP A 13 3.73 -1.89 -18.27
CA ASP A 13 3.74 -1.34 -19.63
C ASP A 13 3.78 -2.43 -20.73
N GLN A 14 4.11 -3.67 -20.39
CA GLN A 14 4.02 -4.83 -21.29
C GLN A 14 2.63 -5.46 -21.34
N HIS A 15 1.68 -5.01 -20.50
CA HIS A 15 0.33 -5.53 -20.49
C HIS A 15 -0.35 -5.27 -21.85
N PRO A 16 -1.10 -6.24 -22.42
CA PRO A 16 -1.78 -6.05 -23.70
C PRO A 16 -2.66 -4.80 -23.76
N TRP A 17 -3.31 -4.43 -22.64
CA TRP A 17 -4.09 -3.20 -22.57
C TRP A 17 -3.24 -1.95 -22.82
N PHE A 18 -2.04 -1.84 -22.21
CA PHE A 18 -1.17 -0.67 -22.40
C PHE A 18 -0.62 -0.64 -23.83
N GLN A 19 -0.22 -1.81 -24.34
CA GLN A 19 0.28 -1.93 -25.72
C GLN A 19 -0.79 -1.53 -26.72
N GLU A 20 -2.06 -1.92 -26.53
CA GLU A 20 -3.15 -1.46 -27.40
C GLU A 20 -3.47 0.02 -27.18
N SER A 21 -3.51 0.49 -25.93
CA SER A 21 -3.76 1.90 -25.58
C SER A 21 -2.76 2.84 -26.25
N ARG A 22 -1.47 2.50 -26.26
CA ARG A 22 -0.43 3.35 -26.87
C ARG A 22 -0.39 3.30 -28.40
N ASN A 23 -0.82 2.18 -29.01
CA ASN A 23 -0.77 2.00 -30.47
C ASN A 23 -2.07 2.39 -31.17
N ASN A 24 -3.21 2.32 -30.49
CA ASN A 24 -4.53 2.61 -31.03
C ASN A 24 -5.36 3.48 -30.07
N PRO A 25 -5.09 4.81 -30.02
CA PRO A 25 -5.75 5.71 -29.07
C PRO A 25 -7.27 5.79 -29.19
N ASP A 26 -7.82 5.58 -30.40
CA ASP A 26 -9.28 5.55 -30.63
C ASP A 26 -9.89 4.15 -30.45
N GLY A 27 -9.08 3.18 -30.04
CA GLY A 27 -9.48 1.79 -29.81
C GLY A 27 -10.17 1.57 -28.46
N PRO A 28 -10.62 0.34 -28.18
CA PRO A 28 -11.32 0.01 -26.93
C PRO A 28 -10.47 0.20 -25.66
N TYR A 29 -9.13 0.15 -25.81
CA TYR A 29 -8.18 0.36 -24.71
C TYR A 29 -7.59 1.78 -24.67
N GLY A 30 -8.04 2.68 -25.56
CA GLY A 30 -7.53 4.04 -25.67
C GLY A 30 -7.50 4.78 -24.32
N ASP A 31 -8.56 4.64 -23.55
CA ASP A 31 -8.76 5.30 -22.26
C ASP A 31 -8.63 4.36 -21.06
N TYR A 32 -7.90 3.25 -21.18
CA TYR A 32 -7.63 2.35 -20.05
C TYR A 32 -6.56 2.89 -19.09
N TYR A 33 -5.78 3.87 -19.55
CA TYR A 33 -4.70 4.50 -18.80
C TYR A 33 -4.90 6.01 -18.82
N VAL A 34 -4.24 6.71 -17.90
CA VAL A 34 -4.35 8.16 -17.77
C VAL A 34 -3.32 8.82 -18.68
N TRP A 35 -3.79 9.51 -19.72
CA TRP A 35 -2.96 10.17 -20.74
C TRP A 35 -3.13 11.70 -20.71
N ALA A 36 -2.05 12.42 -20.98
CA ALA A 36 -2.06 13.88 -21.10
C ALA A 36 -1.08 14.39 -22.19
N ASP A 37 -1.37 15.56 -22.76
CA ASP A 37 -0.49 16.18 -23.76
C ASP A 37 0.75 16.85 -23.15
N ASP A 38 0.70 17.20 -21.87
CA ASP A 38 1.84 17.68 -21.08
C ASP A 38 1.85 17.08 -19.66
N ASP A 39 2.93 17.33 -18.92
CA ASP A 39 3.22 16.78 -17.59
C ASP A 39 2.78 17.70 -16.44
N LYS A 40 1.81 18.59 -16.68
CA LYS A 40 1.47 19.67 -15.75
C LYS A 40 0.26 19.40 -14.87
N GLN A 41 -0.45 18.30 -15.07
CA GLN A 41 -1.60 17.92 -14.27
C GLN A 41 -1.15 17.25 -12.96
N TYR A 42 -1.95 17.39 -11.91
CA TYR A 42 -1.75 16.73 -10.61
C TYR A 42 -0.43 17.09 -9.89
N GLN A 43 0.00 18.36 -9.96
CA GLN A 43 1.30 18.81 -9.43
C GLN A 43 1.46 18.64 -7.91
N ASP A 44 0.36 18.58 -7.16
CA ASP A 44 0.37 18.42 -5.71
C ASP A 44 0.55 16.96 -5.27
N ALA A 45 0.52 16.00 -6.20
CA ALA A 45 0.78 14.60 -5.91
C ALA A 45 2.29 14.37 -5.76
N ARG A 46 2.68 13.81 -4.61
CA ARG A 46 4.09 13.46 -4.35
C ARG A 46 4.56 12.31 -5.25
N ILE A 47 5.87 12.22 -5.45
CA ILE A 47 6.54 11.06 -6.04
C ILE A 47 6.82 10.06 -4.92
N ILE A 48 6.44 8.79 -5.10
CA ILE A 48 6.66 7.73 -4.11
C ILE A 48 8.10 7.21 -4.20
N PHE A 49 8.53 6.81 -5.39
CA PHE A 49 9.88 6.29 -5.65
C PHE A 49 10.88 7.39 -6.00
N VAL A 50 11.09 8.31 -5.06
CA VAL A 50 11.91 9.52 -5.20
C VAL A 50 13.37 9.26 -5.60
N ASP A 51 13.90 8.06 -5.32
CA ASP A 51 15.28 7.69 -5.67
C ASP A 51 15.42 7.30 -7.15
N THR A 52 14.31 7.00 -7.84
CA THR A 52 14.31 6.47 -9.22
C THR A 52 13.54 7.35 -10.18
N GLU A 53 12.36 7.81 -9.80
CA GLU A 53 11.46 8.56 -10.67
C GLU A 53 11.59 10.07 -10.41
N ALA A 54 11.71 10.83 -11.51
CA ALA A 54 11.81 12.29 -11.44
C ALA A 54 10.44 12.98 -11.58
N SER A 55 9.42 12.26 -12.02
CA SER A 55 8.06 12.73 -12.28
C SER A 55 7.08 11.57 -12.19
N ASN A 56 5.82 11.87 -11.91
CA ASN A 56 4.71 10.91 -12.04
C ASN A 56 4.16 10.83 -13.48
N TRP A 57 4.78 11.57 -14.42
CA TRP A 57 4.45 11.56 -15.84
C TRP A 57 5.66 11.12 -16.67
N THR A 58 5.46 10.13 -17.54
CA THR A 58 6.47 9.70 -18.51
C THR A 58 5.97 9.85 -19.93
N PHE A 59 6.80 10.42 -20.80
CA PHE A 59 6.47 10.59 -22.23
C PHE A 59 6.54 9.26 -22.99
N ASP A 60 5.45 8.88 -23.64
CA ASP A 60 5.40 7.71 -24.52
C ASP A 60 5.82 8.07 -25.95
N PRO A 61 6.92 7.49 -26.48
CA PRO A 61 7.41 7.83 -27.80
C PRO A 61 6.53 7.31 -28.95
N VAL A 62 5.59 6.38 -28.70
CA VAL A 62 4.69 5.85 -29.72
C VAL A 62 3.42 6.71 -29.79
N ARG A 63 2.74 6.91 -28.65
CA ARG A 63 1.50 7.69 -28.56
C ARG A 63 1.72 9.20 -28.63
N LYS A 64 2.95 9.67 -28.37
CA LYS A 64 3.32 11.11 -28.33
C LYS A 64 2.57 11.91 -27.25
N GLN A 65 2.24 11.24 -26.16
CA GLN A 65 1.57 11.81 -24.99
C GLN A 65 2.30 11.31 -23.74
N TYR A 66 2.08 11.97 -22.62
CA TYR A 66 2.50 11.51 -21.31
C TYR A 66 1.47 10.56 -20.72
N TYR A 67 1.93 9.55 -19.99
CA TYR A 67 1.05 8.71 -19.16
C TYR A 67 1.43 8.83 -17.68
N TRP A 68 0.43 8.69 -16.83
CA TRP A 68 0.56 8.75 -15.39
C TRP A 68 1.08 7.43 -14.81
N HIS A 69 1.94 7.52 -13.80
CA HIS A 69 2.35 6.40 -12.97
C HIS A 69 2.69 6.91 -11.56
N ARG A 70 2.17 6.25 -10.52
CA ARG A 70 2.56 6.56 -9.12
C ARG A 70 3.83 5.87 -8.67
N PHE A 71 4.13 4.75 -9.32
CA PHE A 71 5.28 3.89 -9.06
C PHE A 71 6.31 4.07 -10.18
N PHE A 72 6.95 2.99 -10.65
CA PHE A 72 7.91 3.11 -11.75
C PHE A 72 7.23 3.45 -13.08
N SER A 73 7.97 4.08 -13.99
CA SER A 73 7.50 4.39 -15.35
C SER A 73 6.99 3.15 -16.11
N HIS A 74 7.55 1.97 -15.89
CA HIS A 74 7.05 0.72 -16.49
C HIS A 74 5.78 0.16 -15.80
N GLN A 75 5.17 0.91 -14.87
CA GLN A 75 3.93 0.60 -14.16
C GLN A 75 2.85 1.67 -14.43
N PRO A 76 2.35 1.80 -15.67
CA PRO A 76 1.32 2.77 -16.00
C PRO A 76 0.02 2.54 -15.21
N ASP A 77 -0.50 3.62 -14.64
CA ASP A 77 -1.71 3.64 -13.82
C ASP A 77 -2.97 3.45 -14.66
N LEU A 78 -3.89 2.64 -14.17
CA LEU A 78 -5.19 2.41 -14.78
C LEU A 78 -6.11 3.62 -14.56
N ASN A 79 -6.91 3.95 -15.58
CA ASN A 79 -7.87 5.04 -15.50
C ASN A 79 -9.20 4.57 -14.90
N TYR A 80 -9.38 4.79 -13.60
CA TYR A 80 -10.60 4.41 -12.89
C TYR A 80 -11.81 5.31 -13.18
N GLU A 81 -11.66 6.45 -13.87
CA GLU A 81 -12.81 7.20 -14.39
C GLU A 81 -13.52 6.44 -15.51
N ASN A 82 -12.82 5.52 -16.19
CA ASN A 82 -13.38 4.67 -17.22
C ASN A 82 -14.13 3.48 -16.59
N PRO A 83 -15.47 3.37 -16.75
CA PRO A 83 -16.22 2.26 -16.18
C PRO A 83 -15.77 0.88 -16.69
N ALA A 84 -15.21 0.80 -17.91
CA ALA A 84 -14.70 -0.46 -18.45
C ALA A 84 -13.52 -1.00 -17.63
N VAL A 85 -12.63 -0.11 -17.15
CA VAL A 85 -11.52 -0.48 -16.26
C VAL A 85 -12.06 -1.02 -14.94
N GLN A 86 -13.07 -0.35 -14.35
CA GLN A 86 -13.71 -0.83 -13.12
C GLN A 86 -14.30 -2.24 -13.28
N GLU A 87 -15.00 -2.51 -14.39
CA GLU A 87 -15.54 -3.84 -14.67
C GLU A 87 -14.46 -4.90 -14.85
N GLU A 88 -13.36 -4.58 -15.56
CA GLU A 88 -12.24 -5.51 -15.76
C GLU A 88 -11.56 -5.87 -14.44
N MET A 89 -11.38 -4.89 -13.53
CA MET A 89 -10.79 -5.14 -12.22
C MET A 89 -11.67 -6.04 -11.35
N ILE A 90 -12.98 -5.80 -11.35
CA ILE A 90 -13.94 -6.68 -10.66
C ILE A 90 -13.99 -8.08 -11.30
N SER A 91 -13.93 -8.16 -12.62
CA SER A 91 -13.87 -9.42 -13.38
C SER A 91 -12.61 -10.23 -13.02
N ALA A 92 -11.46 -9.57 -12.90
CA ALA A 92 -10.21 -10.20 -12.48
C ALA A 92 -10.27 -10.70 -11.02
N LEU A 93 -10.90 -9.95 -10.10
CA LEU A 93 -11.17 -10.45 -8.74
C LEU A 93 -12.05 -11.70 -8.77
N ARG A 94 -13.15 -11.67 -9.52
CA ARG A 94 -14.07 -12.82 -9.69
C ARG A 94 -13.36 -14.04 -10.23
N PHE A 95 -12.51 -13.88 -11.24
CA PHE A 95 -11.76 -14.98 -11.84
C PHE A 95 -10.98 -15.78 -10.77
N TRP A 96 -10.29 -15.10 -9.85
CA TRP A 96 -9.54 -15.78 -8.79
C TRP A 96 -10.45 -16.35 -7.69
N LEU A 97 -11.56 -15.68 -7.37
CA LEU A 97 -12.56 -16.18 -6.41
C LEU A 97 -13.28 -17.43 -6.92
N ASP A 98 -13.59 -17.50 -8.21
CA ASP A 98 -14.15 -18.67 -8.87
C ASP A 98 -13.20 -19.88 -8.81
N LEU A 99 -11.89 -19.64 -8.74
CA LEU A 99 -10.87 -20.68 -8.52
C LEU A 99 -10.75 -21.11 -7.05
N GLY A 100 -11.41 -20.42 -6.12
CA GLY A 100 -11.50 -20.78 -4.71
C GLY A 100 -10.47 -20.10 -3.80
N ILE A 101 -9.95 -18.93 -4.17
CA ILE A 101 -9.13 -18.14 -3.25
C ILE A 101 -9.96 -17.56 -2.10
N ASP A 102 -9.37 -17.38 -0.92
CA ASP A 102 -10.09 -16.92 0.28
C ASP A 102 -10.09 -15.39 0.45
N GLY A 103 -9.38 -14.65 -0.42
CA GLY A 103 -9.31 -13.19 -0.35
C GLY A 103 -8.10 -12.57 -1.01
N PHE A 104 -7.97 -11.26 -0.83
CA PHE A 104 -6.94 -10.45 -1.47
C PHE A 104 -6.30 -9.45 -0.49
N ARG A 105 -4.99 -9.24 -0.62
CA ARG A 105 -4.35 -7.97 -0.29
C ARG A 105 -4.59 -7.04 -1.48
N LEU A 106 -5.31 -5.94 -1.27
CA LEU A 106 -5.51 -4.92 -2.28
C LEU A 106 -4.35 -3.94 -2.19
N ASP A 107 -3.47 -4.00 -3.18
CA ASP A 107 -2.24 -3.23 -3.26
C ASP A 107 -2.50 -1.83 -3.82
N ALA A 108 -1.79 -0.84 -3.28
CA ALA A 108 -1.80 0.54 -3.76
C ALA A 108 -3.20 1.22 -3.79
N VAL A 109 -4.13 0.80 -2.93
CA VAL A 109 -5.52 1.31 -2.95
C VAL A 109 -5.69 2.81 -2.72
N PRO A 110 -4.80 3.57 -2.06
CA PRO A 110 -4.99 5.01 -1.94
C PRO A 110 -4.91 5.81 -3.24
N TYR A 111 -4.44 5.19 -4.31
CA TYR A 111 -3.96 5.92 -5.48
C TYR A 111 -4.84 5.78 -6.73
N LEU A 112 -5.97 5.07 -6.64
CA LEU A 112 -6.79 4.66 -7.79
C LEU A 112 -7.30 5.83 -8.65
N TYR A 113 -7.71 6.93 -8.03
CA TYR A 113 -8.21 8.12 -8.72
C TYR A 113 -7.26 9.31 -8.52
N GLN A 114 -7.21 10.18 -9.53
CA GLN A 114 -6.45 11.43 -9.50
C GLN A 114 -7.39 12.61 -9.73
N GLN A 115 -7.16 13.73 -9.03
CA GLN A 115 -7.98 14.93 -9.16
C GLN A 115 -7.13 16.19 -9.00
N GLU A 116 -7.31 17.14 -9.91
CA GLU A 116 -6.58 18.41 -9.89
C GLU A 116 -6.83 19.20 -8.61
N GLY A 117 -5.78 19.83 -8.08
CA GLY A 117 -5.83 20.57 -6.80
C GLY A 117 -5.92 19.67 -5.56
N THR A 118 -5.56 18.38 -5.69
CA THR A 118 -5.46 17.42 -4.58
C THR A 118 -4.12 16.69 -4.65
N ASN A 119 -3.72 16.04 -3.56
CA ASN A 119 -2.55 15.15 -3.54
C ASN A 119 -2.77 13.81 -4.26
N CYS A 120 -3.97 13.57 -4.82
CA CYS A 120 -4.35 12.32 -5.49
C CYS A 120 -4.21 11.07 -4.61
N GLU A 121 -4.47 11.20 -3.31
CA GLU A 121 -4.49 10.08 -2.36
C GLU A 121 -5.82 10.10 -1.58
N ASN A 122 -6.36 8.92 -1.24
CA ASN A 122 -7.56 8.77 -0.39
C ASN A 122 -8.80 9.52 -0.92
N LEU A 123 -8.92 9.70 -2.24
CA LEU A 123 -10.02 10.45 -2.80
C LEU A 123 -11.37 9.73 -2.56
N PRO A 124 -12.48 10.45 -2.35
CA PRO A 124 -13.79 9.83 -2.15
C PRO A 124 -14.18 8.82 -3.25
N ALA A 125 -13.80 9.08 -4.51
CA ALA A 125 -14.06 8.18 -5.63
C ALA A 125 -13.36 6.81 -5.47
N THR A 126 -12.14 6.81 -4.89
CA THR A 126 -11.42 5.58 -4.52
C THR A 126 -12.22 4.75 -3.54
N HIS A 127 -12.69 5.38 -2.46
CA HIS A 127 -13.51 4.73 -1.43
C HIS A 127 -14.82 4.19 -1.99
N GLU A 128 -15.53 4.96 -2.82
CA GLU A 128 -16.78 4.50 -3.46
C GLU A 128 -16.56 3.29 -4.37
N PHE A 129 -15.42 3.22 -5.08
CA PHE A 129 -15.08 2.03 -5.85
C PHE A 129 -14.76 0.83 -4.94
N LEU A 130 -14.05 1.02 -3.83
CA LEU A 130 -13.79 -0.06 -2.86
C LEU A 130 -15.08 -0.58 -2.20
N LYS A 131 -16.04 0.30 -1.88
CA LYS A 131 -17.38 -0.11 -1.41
C LYS A 131 -18.11 -0.95 -2.46
N ARG A 132 -18.00 -0.56 -3.73
CA ARG A 132 -18.56 -1.34 -4.83
C ARG A 132 -17.91 -2.73 -4.89
N VAL A 133 -16.59 -2.81 -4.82
CA VAL A 133 -15.84 -4.09 -4.78
C VAL A 133 -16.33 -4.95 -3.61
N ARG A 134 -16.39 -4.40 -2.40
CA ARG A 134 -16.87 -5.10 -1.21
C ARG A 134 -18.29 -5.63 -1.39
N LYS A 135 -19.21 -4.79 -1.85
CA LYS A 135 -20.61 -5.14 -2.09
C LYS A 135 -20.74 -6.30 -3.08
N GLU A 136 -19.99 -6.27 -4.18
CA GLU A 136 -20.05 -7.32 -5.21
C GLU A 136 -19.46 -8.65 -4.72
N ILE A 137 -18.40 -8.59 -3.91
CA ILE A 137 -17.77 -9.75 -3.28
C ILE A 137 -18.70 -10.36 -2.23
N ASP A 138 -19.25 -9.56 -1.30
CA ASP A 138 -20.17 -10.06 -0.27
C ASP A 138 -21.43 -10.71 -0.86
N ALA A 139 -21.91 -10.20 -2.01
CA ALA A 139 -23.09 -10.73 -2.68
C ALA A 139 -22.86 -12.11 -3.32
N SER A 140 -21.64 -12.43 -3.74
CA SER A 140 -21.35 -13.60 -4.59
C SER A 140 -20.39 -14.61 -3.95
N TYR A 141 -19.52 -14.17 -3.04
CA TYR A 141 -18.44 -14.96 -2.44
C TYR A 141 -18.39 -14.70 -0.92
N PRO A 142 -19.38 -15.21 -0.16
CA PRO A 142 -19.36 -15.08 1.29
C PRO A 142 -18.07 -15.70 1.87
N ASP A 143 -17.59 -15.18 3.00
CA ASP A 143 -16.34 -15.56 3.67
C ASP A 143 -15.02 -15.17 2.97
N THR A 144 -15.08 -14.24 2.01
CA THR A 144 -13.88 -13.63 1.38
C THR A 144 -13.34 -12.48 2.21
N VAL A 145 -12.02 -12.40 2.39
CA VAL A 145 -11.38 -11.26 3.06
C VAL A 145 -10.77 -10.26 2.07
N LEU A 146 -10.90 -8.97 2.36
CA LEU A 146 -10.23 -7.88 1.65
C LEU A 146 -9.33 -7.14 2.64
N LEU A 147 -8.03 -7.13 2.37
CA LEU A 147 -7.01 -6.49 3.19
C LEU A 147 -6.42 -5.30 2.43
N ALA A 148 -6.71 -4.07 2.88
CA ALA A 148 -6.18 -2.86 2.29
C ALA A 148 -4.70 -2.64 2.66
N GLU A 149 -3.89 -2.41 1.65
CA GLU A 149 -2.61 -1.73 1.81
C GLU A 149 -2.80 -0.21 1.69
N ALA A 150 -3.01 0.44 2.84
CA ALA A 150 -3.08 1.90 2.93
C ALA A 150 -2.02 2.40 3.93
N ASN A 151 -0.84 2.78 3.43
CA ASN A 151 0.19 3.41 4.25
C ASN A 151 -0.12 4.91 4.43
N GLN A 152 -1.04 5.23 5.32
CA GLN A 152 -1.54 6.59 5.59
C GLN A 152 -1.53 6.90 7.10
N TRP A 153 -1.89 8.12 7.48
CA TRP A 153 -2.09 8.47 8.90
C TRP A 153 -3.30 7.71 9.50
N PRO A 154 -3.35 7.48 10.82
CA PRO A 154 -4.40 6.66 11.43
C PRO A 154 -5.83 7.09 11.08
N GLU A 155 -6.08 8.40 11.02
CA GLU A 155 -7.39 8.95 10.63
C GLU A 155 -7.80 8.54 9.22
N ASP A 156 -6.89 8.59 8.25
CA ASP A 156 -7.17 8.25 6.86
C ASP A 156 -7.24 6.73 6.63
N VAL A 157 -6.44 5.93 7.34
CA VAL A 157 -6.47 4.46 7.17
C VAL A 157 -7.80 3.88 7.64
N VAL A 158 -8.42 4.48 8.67
CA VAL A 158 -9.71 3.98 9.19
C VAL A 158 -10.83 4.11 8.17
N ASP A 159 -10.77 5.09 7.26
CA ASP A 159 -11.77 5.26 6.21
C ASP A 159 -11.83 4.06 5.25
N TYR A 160 -10.74 3.30 5.10
CA TYR A 160 -10.71 2.07 4.28
C TYR A 160 -11.49 0.90 4.87
N PHE A 161 -12.00 1.01 6.11
CA PHE A 161 -12.97 0.06 6.65
C PHE A 161 -14.41 0.42 6.26
N GLY A 162 -14.64 1.64 5.76
CA GLY A 162 -15.95 2.15 5.36
C GLY A 162 -16.78 2.64 6.55
N ASP A 163 -18.10 2.66 6.36
CA ASP A 163 -19.03 3.26 7.33
C ASP A 163 -19.06 2.50 8.67
N TYR A 164 -18.69 3.20 9.74
CA TYR A 164 -18.67 2.67 11.10
C TYR A 164 -20.04 2.20 11.58
N GLN A 165 -21.12 2.90 11.20
CA GLN A 165 -22.47 2.61 11.73
C GLN A 165 -23.08 1.34 11.13
N SER A 166 -22.81 1.05 9.85
CA SER A 166 -23.23 -0.16 9.16
C SER A 166 -22.43 -1.40 9.57
N GLY A 167 -21.31 -1.22 10.28
CA GLY A 167 -20.40 -2.28 10.67
C GLY A 167 -19.23 -2.50 9.70
N GLY A 168 -19.09 -1.64 8.68
CA GLY A 168 -17.98 -1.61 7.71
C GLY A 168 -18.40 -2.12 6.34
N ASP A 169 -18.32 -1.27 5.32
CA ASP A 169 -18.75 -1.54 3.93
C ASP A 169 -17.64 -1.40 2.87
N GLU A 170 -16.39 -1.26 3.29
CA GLU A 170 -15.20 -1.30 2.42
C GLU A 170 -14.33 -2.54 2.72
N CYS A 171 -13.07 -2.38 3.14
CA CYS A 171 -12.19 -3.50 3.41
C CYS A 171 -12.47 -4.13 4.78
N HIS A 172 -12.33 -5.46 4.83
CA HIS A 172 -12.46 -6.21 6.08
C HIS A 172 -11.27 -5.96 7.00
N MET A 173 -10.10 -5.78 6.39
CA MET A 173 -8.85 -5.55 7.09
C MET A 173 -8.08 -4.40 6.46
N ALA A 174 -7.26 -3.73 7.25
CA ALA A 174 -6.24 -2.81 6.78
C ALA A 174 -4.95 -3.04 7.57
N PHE A 175 -3.80 -2.83 6.95
CA PHE A 175 -2.53 -2.89 7.67
C PHE A 175 -2.39 -1.72 8.65
N HIS A 176 -1.95 -1.99 9.87
CA HIS A 176 -1.74 -0.96 10.88
C HIS A 176 -0.36 -0.28 10.72
N PHE A 177 -0.11 0.31 9.54
CA PHE A 177 1.11 1.03 9.21
C PHE A 177 1.51 2.08 10.27
N PRO A 178 0.60 2.87 10.87
CA PRO A 178 1.00 3.88 11.85
C PRO A 178 1.73 3.32 13.07
N VAL A 179 1.36 2.14 13.56
CA VAL A 179 1.95 1.52 14.77
C VAL A 179 3.32 0.94 14.48
N MET A 180 3.55 0.39 13.29
CA MET A 180 4.76 -0.38 12.97
C MET A 180 6.05 0.42 13.25
N PRO A 181 6.27 1.64 12.72
CA PRO A 181 7.48 2.41 13.02
C PRO A 181 7.61 2.79 14.50
N ARG A 182 6.48 3.00 15.18
CA ARG A 182 6.47 3.39 16.60
C ARG A 182 6.89 2.24 17.52
N ILE A 183 6.70 0.98 17.13
CA ILE A 183 7.27 -0.17 17.88
C ILE A 183 8.80 -0.07 17.88
N PHE A 184 9.41 0.15 16.71
CA PHE A 184 10.87 0.30 16.59
C PHE A 184 11.38 1.51 17.38
N MET A 185 10.68 2.65 17.31
CA MET A 185 11.05 3.83 18.11
C MET A 185 10.92 3.58 19.61
N ALA A 186 9.84 2.93 20.05
CA ALA A 186 9.57 2.71 21.47
C ALA A 186 10.65 1.83 22.13
N VAL A 187 11.09 0.78 21.44
CA VAL A 187 12.15 -0.10 21.97
C VAL A 187 13.48 0.63 22.02
N ARG A 188 13.87 1.37 20.96
CA ARG A 188 15.15 2.12 20.97
C ARG A 188 15.17 3.30 21.94
N ARG A 189 14.03 3.94 22.19
CA ARG A 189 13.89 5.02 23.19
C ARG A 189 13.66 4.50 24.61
N GLU A 190 13.56 3.18 24.80
CA GLU A 190 13.16 2.55 26.07
C GLU A 190 11.89 3.18 26.67
N SER A 191 10.96 3.59 25.81
CA SER A 191 9.79 4.36 26.18
C SER A 191 8.56 3.83 25.48
N ARG A 192 7.52 3.48 26.24
CA ARG A 192 6.23 3.05 25.70
C ARG A 192 5.45 4.16 24.96
N TYR A 193 5.89 5.41 25.08
CA TYR A 193 5.12 6.58 24.65
C TYR A 193 4.76 6.55 23.15
N PRO A 194 5.69 6.28 22.21
CA PRO A 194 5.37 6.26 20.78
C PRO A 194 4.24 5.28 20.43
N VAL A 195 4.25 4.07 21.02
CA VAL A 195 3.20 3.06 20.80
C VAL A 195 1.90 3.44 21.50
N SER A 196 1.97 3.90 22.76
CA SER A 196 0.76 4.25 23.52
C SER A 196 0.03 5.45 22.91
N GLU A 197 0.77 6.43 22.41
CA GLU A 197 0.22 7.64 21.80
C GLU A 197 -0.48 7.33 20.47
N ILE A 198 0.17 6.59 19.57
CA ILE A 198 -0.41 6.30 18.25
C ILE A 198 -1.63 5.40 18.36
N LEU A 199 -1.62 4.42 19.27
CA LEU A 199 -2.79 3.58 19.54
C LEU A 199 -3.95 4.38 20.13
N ALA A 200 -3.67 5.35 21.01
CA ALA A 200 -4.70 6.21 21.57
C ALA A 200 -5.28 7.21 20.55
N LYS A 201 -4.50 7.59 19.54
CA LYS A 201 -4.93 8.45 18.43
C LYS A 201 -5.65 7.67 17.32
N THR A 202 -5.47 6.35 17.24
CA THR A 202 -6.10 5.52 16.22
C THR A 202 -7.60 5.42 16.51
N PRO A 203 -8.47 5.90 15.59
CA PRO A 203 -9.92 5.83 15.80
C PRO A 203 -10.43 4.39 15.94
N ALA A 204 -11.63 4.24 16.51
CA ALA A 204 -12.30 2.95 16.56
C ALA A 204 -12.70 2.49 15.14
N ILE A 205 -12.58 1.20 14.88
CA ILE A 205 -12.92 0.59 13.58
C ILE A 205 -14.29 -0.09 13.64
N PRO A 206 -14.97 -0.28 12.49
CA PRO A 206 -16.26 -0.95 12.45
C PRO A 206 -16.20 -2.38 13.01
N SER A 207 -17.31 -2.86 13.57
CA SER A 207 -17.32 -4.13 14.35
C SER A 207 -17.01 -5.40 13.56
N SER A 208 -17.16 -5.39 12.23
CA SER A 208 -16.82 -6.52 11.35
C SER A 208 -15.39 -6.46 10.80
N CYS A 209 -14.63 -5.42 11.16
CA CYS A 209 -13.30 -5.15 10.62
C CYS A 209 -12.18 -5.52 11.60
N GLN A 210 -10.96 -5.66 11.09
CA GLN A 210 -9.80 -6.01 11.90
C GLN A 210 -8.49 -5.40 11.38
N TRP A 211 -7.60 -5.01 12.28
CA TRP A 211 -6.25 -4.57 11.91
C TRP A 211 -5.35 -5.75 11.52
N GLY A 212 -4.51 -5.58 10.49
CA GLY A 212 -3.36 -6.42 10.20
C GLY A 212 -2.10 -5.84 10.86
N ILE A 213 -1.55 -6.53 11.86
CA ILE A 213 -0.33 -6.08 12.56
C ILE A 213 0.87 -6.80 11.97
N PHE A 214 1.95 -6.08 11.71
CA PHE A 214 3.18 -6.63 11.14
C PHE A 214 4.40 -5.86 11.67
N LEU A 215 5.57 -6.50 11.59
CA LEU A 215 6.84 -5.88 11.95
C LEU A 215 7.65 -5.48 10.71
N ARG A 216 7.68 -6.35 9.71
CA ARG A 216 8.32 -6.16 8.40
C ARG A 216 7.48 -6.86 7.33
N ASN A 217 7.73 -6.52 6.07
CA ASN A 217 7.10 -7.08 4.89
C ASN A 217 8.15 -7.21 3.77
N HIS A 218 7.70 -7.37 2.53
CA HIS A 218 8.59 -7.49 1.38
C HIS A 218 9.23 -6.16 0.94
N ASP A 219 8.69 -5.02 1.40
CA ASP A 219 9.19 -3.68 1.11
C ASP A 219 10.19 -3.19 2.17
N GLU A 220 10.67 -1.97 1.99
CA GLU A 220 11.37 -1.23 3.03
C GLU A 220 10.48 -0.97 4.26
N LEU A 221 11.12 -0.69 5.39
CA LEU A 221 10.44 -0.09 6.54
C LEU A 221 10.11 1.34 6.14
N THR A 222 8.88 1.55 5.67
CA THR A 222 8.40 2.86 5.23
C THR A 222 8.36 3.86 6.38
N LEU A 223 8.86 5.07 6.09
CA LEU A 223 8.87 6.24 6.97
C LEU A 223 8.21 7.45 6.28
N GLU A 224 7.25 7.17 5.39
CA GLU A 224 6.46 8.21 4.74
C GLU A 224 5.50 8.88 5.74
N MET A 225 4.79 8.07 6.53
CA MET A 225 3.76 8.51 7.48
C MET A 225 4.31 8.66 8.92
N VAL A 226 5.42 9.39 9.02
CA VAL A 226 6.04 9.84 10.27
C VAL A 226 6.44 11.31 10.14
N THR A 227 6.65 12.00 11.27
CA THR A 227 7.18 13.37 11.21
C THR A 227 8.64 13.38 10.74
N ASP A 228 9.13 14.53 10.26
CA ASP A 228 10.52 14.67 9.82
C ASP A 228 11.52 14.31 10.93
N GLU A 229 11.24 14.72 12.17
CA GLU A 229 12.09 14.40 13.33
C GLU A 229 12.08 12.90 13.65
N GLU A 230 10.93 12.24 13.54
CA GLU A 230 10.83 10.79 13.70
C GLU A 230 11.59 10.04 12.61
N ARG A 231 11.51 10.52 11.36
CA ARG A 231 12.23 9.96 10.22
C ARG A 231 13.74 10.05 10.41
N ASP A 232 14.25 11.23 10.75
CA ASP A 232 15.67 11.45 11.00
C ASP A 232 16.18 10.58 12.16
N TYR A 233 15.38 10.45 13.22
CA TYR A 233 15.68 9.56 14.34
C TYR A 233 15.76 8.09 13.89
N MET A 234 14.78 7.61 13.11
CA MET A 234 14.77 6.23 12.61
C MET A 234 15.96 5.95 11.70
N TRP A 235 16.33 6.88 10.82
CA TRP A 235 17.53 6.74 9.99
C TRP A 235 18.82 6.71 10.80
N ALA A 236 18.97 7.56 11.81
CA ALA A 236 20.16 7.57 12.66
C ALA A 236 20.34 6.26 13.44
N GLU A 237 19.24 5.69 13.92
CA GLU A 237 19.27 4.49 14.77
C GLU A 237 19.39 3.18 13.98
N TYR A 238 18.71 3.09 12.84
CA TYR A 238 18.51 1.84 12.10
C TYR A 238 19.15 1.80 10.70
N ALA A 239 19.54 2.95 10.14
CA ALA A 239 20.13 3.06 8.80
C ALA A 239 21.46 3.83 8.82
N LYS A 240 22.44 3.29 9.57
CA LYS A 240 23.78 3.87 9.75
C LYS A 240 24.61 3.90 8.46
N ASP A 241 24.42 2.94 7.57
CA ASP A 241 24.96 2.98 6.21
C ASP A 241 23.91 3.57 5.26
N PRO A 242 24.22 4.61 4.47
CA PRO A 242 23.28 5.21 3.51
C PRO A 242 22.63 4.20 2.57
N ARG A 243 23.32 3.10 2.23
CA ARG A 243 22.77 2.04 1.36
C ARG A 243 21.62 1.26 2.02
N MET A 244 21.43 1.38 3.33
CA MET A 244 20.30 0.76 4.03
C MET A 244 19.00 1.54 3.79
N ARG A 245 19.09 2.76 3.26
CA ARG A 245 17.94 3.59 2.89
C ARG A 245 17.49 3.23 1.48
N ALA A 246 16.19 3.33 1.25
CA ALA A 246 15.56 3.24 -0.07
C ALA A 246 14.28 4.08 -0.01
N ASN A 247 14.08 4.96 -0.99
CA ASN A 247 13.02 5.96 -0.98
C ASN A 247 12.98 6.69 0.37
N ILE A 248 11.79 6.79 0.97
CA ILE A 248 11.58 7.35 2.31
C ILE A 248 11.48 6.20 3.34
N GLY A 249 12.45 5.29 3.36
CA GLY A 249 12.42 4.14 4.27
C GLY A 249 13.75 3.44 4.51
N ILE A 250 13.71 2.25 5.12
CA ILE A 250 14.87 1.43 5.50
C ILE A 250 14.71 0.00 4.96
N ARG A 251 15.49 -0.38 3.95
CA ARG A 251 15.47 -1.71 3.29
C ARG A 251 16.27 -2.77 4.05
N ARG A 252 15.83 -3.08 5.27
CA ARG A 252 16.45 -4.10 6.14
C ARG A 252 15.40 -5.10 6.65
N ARG A 253 15.83 -6.34 6.92
CA ARG A 253 15.02 -7.37 7.59
C ARG A 253 14.97 -7.15 9.10
N LEU A 254 14.06 -7.84 9.78
CA LEU A 254 13.85 -7.69 11.22
C LEU A 254 15.11 -8.03 12.04
N ALA A 255 15.68 -9.22 11.86
CA ALA A 255 16.84 -9.62 12.66
C ALA A 255 18.04 -8.67 12.47
N PRO A 256 18.41 -8.24 11.26
CA PRO A 256 19.47 -7.26 11.07
C PRO A 256 19.16 -5.83 11.55
N LEU A 257 17.88 -5.42 11.64
CA LEU A 257 17.46 -4.16 12.28
C LEU A 257 17.68 -4.19 13.79
N LEU A 258 17.52 -5.36 14.41
CA LEU A 258 17.65 -5.57 15.85
C LEU A 258 19.04 -6.08 16.24
N ASP A 259 20.05 -5.85 15.40
CA ASP A 259 21.45 -6.26 15.64
C ASP A 259 21.60 -7.78 15.93
N ASN A 260 20.66 -8.59 15.42
CA ASN A 260 20.51 -10.02 15.68
C ASN A 260 20.38 -10.38 17.19
N ASP A 261 19.90 -9.43 18.01
CA ASP A 261 19.62 -9.64 19.42
C ASP A 261 18.34 -10.46 19.60
N ARG A 262 18.51 -11.69 20.06
CA ARG A 262 17.41 -12.63 20.29
C ARG A 262 16.37 -12.10 21.28
N ASN A 263 16.77 -11.40 22.34
CA ASN A 263 15.84 -10.88 23.34
C ASN A 263 14.96 -9.79 22.74
N GLN A 264 15.52 -8.93 21.89
CA GLN A 264 14.75 -7.93 21.17
C GLN A 264 13.83 -8.56 20.13
N ILE A 265 14.30 -9.55 19.37
CA ILE A 265 13.44 -10.27 18.42
C ILE A 265 12.23 -10.88 19.15
N GLU A 266 12.45 -11.57 20.27
CA GLU A 266 11.35 -12.13 21.08
C GLU A 266 10.41 -11.05 21.63
N LEU A 267 10.93 -9.90 22.09
CA LEU A 267 10.12 -8.77 22.55
C LEU A 267 9.23 -8.21 21.42
N PHE A 268 9.80 -7.97 20.23
CA PHE A 268 9.05 -7.48 19.08
C PHE A 268 8.00 -8.49 18.63
N THR A 269 8.32 -9.78 18.60
CA THR A 269 7.35 -10.84 18.29
C THR A 269 6.25 -10.92 19.35
N ALA A 270 6.57 -10.75 20.64
CA ALA A 270 5.57 -10.72 21.70
C ALA A 270 4.61 -9.53 21.56
N LEU A 271 5.12 -8.35 21.18
CA LEU A 271 4.29 -7.18 20.87
C LEU A 271 3.39 -7.44 19.65
N LEU A 272 3.94 -7.99 18.57
CA LEU A 272 3.17 -8.39 17.38
C LEU A 272 1.99 -9.31 17.73
N LEU A 273 2.23 -10.32 18.58
CA LEU A 273 1.23 -11.33 18.94
C LEU A 273 0.25 -10.88 20.04
N SER A 274 0.45 -9.71 20.65
CA SER A 274 -0.38 -9.22 21.77
C SER A 274 -1.10 -7.90 21.50
N LEU A 275 -0.72 -7.16 20.46
CA LEU A 275 -1.44 -5.98 20.03
C LEU A 275 -2.81 -6.35 19.42
N PRO A 276 -3.84 -5.47 19.51
CA PRO A 276 -5.15 -5.74 18.92
C PRO A 276 -5.08 -5.84 17.39
N GLY A 277 -5.29 -7.04 16.86
CA GLY A 277 -5.28 -7.30 15.43
C GLY A 277 -4.91 -8.74 15.10
N SER A 278 -4.85 -9.03 13.80
CA SER A 278 -4.34 -10.29 13.27
C SER A 278 -2.85 -10.13 12.92
N PRO A 279 -1.94 -10.91 13.52
CA PRO A 279 -0.50 -10.79 13.27
C PRO A 279 -0.10 -11.39 11.92
N ILE A 280 0.81 -10.73 11.22
CA ILE A 280 1.38 -11.14 9.94
C ILE A 280 2.89 -11.30 10.12
N LEU A 281 3.37 -12.53 9.91
CA LEU A 281 4.78 -12.88 9.95
C LEU A 281 5.35 -12.90 8.54
N TYR A 282 6.50 -12.26 8.34
CA TYR A 282 7.21 -12.31 7.07
C TYR A 282 8.11 -13.54 7.01
N TYR A 283 8.06 -14.28 5.89
CA TYR A 283 8.76 -15.55 5.77
C TYR A 283 10.27 -15.39 6.04
N GLY A 284 10.82 -16.27 6.87
CA GLY A 284 12.21 -16.25 7.28
C GLY A 284 12.49 -15.46 8.56
N ASP A 285 11.60 -14.57 9.00
CA ASP A 285 11.80 -13.86 10.26
C ASP A 285 11.68 -14.82 11.46
N GLU A 286 10.92 -15.91 11.34
CA GLU A 286 10.79 -16.97 12.34
C GLU A 286 12.09 -17.75 12.60
N ILE A 287 13.04 -17.70 11.66
CA ILE A 287 14.38 -18.28 11.80
C ILE A 287 15.48 -17.20 11.85
N GLY A 288 15.12 -15.91 11.92
CA GLY A 288 16.05 -14.79 11.98
C GLY A 288 16.84 -14.56 10.69
N MET A 289 16.21 -14.71 9.52
CA MET A 289 16.87 -14.44 8.23
C MET A 289 17.45 -13.02 8.15
N GLY A 290 18.64 -12.92 7.55
CA GLY A 290 19.30 -11.66 7.26
C GLY A 290 18.92 -11.05 5.90
N ASP A 291 19.45 -9.87 5.62
CA ASP A 291 19.28 -9.16 4.35
C ASP A 291 20.61 -9.03 3.59
N ASN A 292 20.53 -8.56 2.34
CA ASN A 292 21.69 -8.23 1.52
C ASN A 292 21.54 -6.83 0.92
N ILE A 293 22.10 -5.84 1.59
CA ILE A 293 22.09 -4.43 1.18
C ILE A 293 22.92 -4.11 -0.08
N TRP A 294 23.59 -5.12 -0.66
CA TRP A 294 24.34 -5.00 -1.92
C TRP A 294 23.52 -5.43 -3.14
N LEU A 295 22.32 -6.00 -2.93
CA LEU A 295 21.36 -6.28 -3.99
C LEU A 295 20.44 -5.07 -4.15
N GLY A 296 20.46 -4.49 -5.34
CA GLY A 296 19.72 -3.30 -5.75
C GLY A 296 20.13 -2.91 -7.16
#